data_AF-A0A3D3FKB0-F1
#
_entry.id   AF-A0A3D3FKB0-F1
#
_cell.length_a   1.000
_cell.length_b   1.000
_cell.length_c   1.000
_cell.angle_alpha   90.00
_cell.angle_beta   90.00
_cell.angle_gamma   90.00
#
_symmetry.space_group_name_H-M   'P 1'
#
loop_
_entity.id
_entity.type
_entity.pdbx_description
1 polymer ?
#
loop_
_entity_poly.entity_id
_entity_poly.type
_entity_poly.pdbx_seq_one_letter_code
_entity_poly.pdbx_strand_id
1 'polypeptide(L)'
;MPGPGTWPLLSNAEIDALELRYINDIIACKNEYSAFAAVAFSHYLINTVGLTPDNYSVYFRLIESGNRWVVDALVGKKDPSKFFGNIQPNNYMLGECFRMLTKWKSGEVYPKALVIIYGLLTLCFKDPEEGYRLYPLTVTDVNNLGKHLDKTKDQMEPLNRTVLSVLDEISSLIEPQKPMPSREIQDVALQANNIRGKFLDMTKRLNEAIPDILLERGDYTANEIKPNIPVQET
;
A
#
# COMPACT_ATOMS: atom_id res chain seq x y z
N MET A 1 2.43 59.91 7.04
CA MET A 1 1.39 58.93 6.70
C MET A 1 2.04 57.85 5.86
N PRO A 2 2.02 56.57 6.26
CA PRO A 2 2.46 55.48 5.40
C PRO A 2 1.52 55.42 4.18
N GLY A 3 2.08 55.28 2.97
CA GLY A 3 1.30 55.18 1.74
C GLY A 3 0.36 53.96 1.73
N PRO A 4 -0.67 53.94 0.85
CA PRO A 4 -1.62 52.84 0.77
C PRO A 4 -0.84 51.54 0.55
N GLY A 5 -0.83 50.71 1.58
CA GLY A 5 -0.09 49.46 1.61
C GLY A 5 -0.51 48.60 0.44
N THR A 6 0.45 48.23 -0.39
CA THR A 6 0.32 47.12 -1.32
C THR A 6 0.01 45.89 -0.47
N TRP A 7 -1.26 45.47 -0.46
CA TRP A 7 -1.65 44.15 0.05
C TRP A 7 -0.69 43.11 -0.56
N PRO A 8 -0.19 42.13 0.20
CA PRO A 8 0.66 41.11 -0.40
C PRO A 8 -0.15 40.39 -1.50
N LEU A 9 0.25 40.63 -2.75
CA LEU A 9 -0.27 39.90 -3.90
C LEU A 9 0.43 38.56 -3.88
N LEU A 10 -0.29 37.50 -3.51
CA LEU A 10 0.23 36.13 -3.61
C LEU A 10 0.57 35.84 -5.08
N SER A 11 1.75 35.28 -5.30
CA SER A 11 2.14 34.74 -6.59
C SER A 11 1.36 33.46 -6.90
N ASN A 12 1.23 33.11 -8.19
CA ASN A 12 0.57 31.86 -8.59
C ASN A 12 1.24 30.63 -7.93
N ALA A 13 2.56 30.63 -7.79
CA ALA A 13 3.28 29.53 -7.14
C ALA A 13 2.91 29.38 -5.65
N GLU A 14 2.66 30.48 -4.94
CA GLU A 14 2.19 30.43 -3.56
C GLU A 14 0.74 29.94 -3.48
N ILE A 15 -0.11 30.32 -4.43
CA ILE A 15 -1.49 29.83 -4.53
C ILE A 15 -1.48 28.32 -4.78
N ASP A 16 -0.73 27.84 -5.77
CA ASP A 16 -0.59 26.42 -6.10
C ASP A 16 -0.08 25.59 -4.90
N ALA A 17 0.90 26.14 -4.15
CA ALA A 17 1.42 25.49 -2.96
C ALA A 17 0.37 25.41 -1.82
N LEU A 18 -0.45 26.45 -1.65
CA LEU A 18 -1.56 26.45 -0.69
C LEU A 18 -2.63 25.43 -1.08
N GLU A 19 -3.02 25.39 -2.34
CA GLU A 19 -4.00 24.44 -2.86
C GLU A 19 -3.51 23.00 -2.68
N LEU A 20 -2.26 22.72 -3.05
CA LEU A 20 -1.65 21.40 -2.85
C LEU A 20 -1.63 21.01 -1.36
N ARG A 21 -1.36 21.95 -0.45
CA ARG A 21 -1.42 21.69 0.99
C ARG A 21 -2.82 21.28 1.43
N TYR A 22 -3.86 22.00 1.00
CA TYR A 22 -5.24 21.68 1.35
C TYR A 22 -5.68 20.33 0.79
N ILE A 23 -5.26 19.99 -0.43
CA ILE A 23 -5.50 18.67 -1.02
C ILE A 23 -4.81 17.59 -0.21
N ASN A 24 -3.56 17.79 0.22
CA ASN A 24 -2.85 16.82 1.08
C ASN A 24 -3.56 16.64 2.43
N ASP A 25 -4.07 17.71 3.03
CA ASP A 25 -4.86 17.64 4.28
C ASP A 25 -6.18 16.88 4.09
N ILE A 26 -6.84 17.06 2.93
CA ILE A 26 -8.03 16.30 2.54
C ILE A 26 -7.70 14.81 2.42
N ILE A 27 -6.64 14.47 1.67
CA ILE A 27 -6.21 13.08 1.43
C ILE A 27 -5.83 12.39 2.74
N ALA A 28 -5.28 13.11 3.72
CA ALA A 28 -4.94 12.56 5.03
C ALA A 28 -6.16 12.11 5.85
N CYS A 29 -7.38 12.49 5.46
CA CYS A 29 -8.64 12.04 6.07
C CYS A 29 -8.72 12.22 7.60
N LYS A 30 -8.11 13.27 8.16
CA LYS A 30 -8.02 13.50 9.62
C LYS A 30 -9.35 13.88 10.30
N ASN A 31 -10.38 14.19 9.51
CA ASN A 31 -11.74 14.47 9.98
C ASN A 31 -12.79 14.04 8.93
N GLU A 32 -14.05 14.03 9.34
CA GLU A 32 -15.17 13.55 8.53
C GLU A 32 -15.38 14.33 7.21
N TYR A 33 -15.08 15.62 7.16
CA TYR A 33 -15.18 16.43 5.94
C TYR A 33 -14.02 16.16 4.98
N SER A 34 -12.80 16.01 5.50
CA SER A 34 -11.65 15.59 4.71
C SER A 34 -11.86 14.20 4.12
N ALA A 35 -12.42 13.26 4.89
CA ALA A 35 -12.80 11.94 4.39
C ALA A 35 -13.86 12.03 3.28
N PHE A 36 -14.89 12.87 3.46
CA PHE A 36 -15.91 13.09 2.44
C PHE A 36 -15.32 13.67 1.15
N ALA A 37 -14.49 14.71 1.25
CA ALA A 37 -13.84 15.33 0.10
C ALA A 37 -12.87 14.35 -0.60
N ALA A 38 -12.13 13.53 0.14
CA ALA A 38 -11.25 12.51 -0.41
C ALA A 38 -12.03 11.39 -1.14
N VAL A 39 -13.19 11.00 -0.63
CA VAL A 39 -14.11 10.06 -1.30
C VAL A 39 -14.63 10.66 -2.61
N ALA A 40 -15.08 11.92 -2.59
CA ALA A 40 -15.53 12.61 -3.80
C ALA A 40 -14.41 12.74 -4.83
N PHE A 41 -13.20 13.10 -4.39
CA PHE A 41 -12.03 13.18 -5.25
C PHE A 41 -11.66 11.81 -5.84
N SER A 42 -11.76 10.73 -5.06
CA SER A 42 -11.53 9.36 -5.53
C SER A 42 -12.53 8.97 -6.63
N HIS A 43 -13.81 9.33 -6.49
CA HIS A 43 -14.80 9.13 -7.54
C HIS A 43 -14.50 9.94 -8.81
N TYR A 44 -14.08 11.19 -8.66
CA TYR A 44 -13.66 12.02 -9.79
C TYR A 44 -12.48 11.39 -10.54
N LEU A 45 -11.45 10.96 -9.80
CA LEU A 45 -10.28 10.30 -10.39
C LEU A 45 -10.66 9.04 -11.17
N ILE A 46 -11.48 8.16 -10.58
CA ILE A 46 -11.84 6.89 -11.23
C ILE A 46 -12.79 7.06 -12.41
N ASN A 47 -13.76 7.97 -12.32
CA ASN A 47 -14.83 8.09 -13.31
C ASN A 47 -14.52 9.11 -14.43
N THR A 48 -13.63 10.08 -14.17
CA THR A 48 -13.36 11.17 -15.10
C THR A 48 -11.92 11.18 -15.61
N VAL A 49 -10.94 10.98 -14.72
CA VAL A 49 -9.51 11.10 -15.09
C VAL A 49 -8.94 9.76 -15.57
N GLY A 50 -9.25 8.68 -14.87
CA GLY A 50 -8.63 7.37 -15.06
C GLY A 50 -7.23 7.26 -14.43
N LEU A 51 -6.79 6.03 -14.23
CA LEU A 51 -5.44 5.71 -13.77
C LEU A 51 -4.49 5.67 -14.97
N THR A 52 -3.42 6.45 -14.95
CA THR A 52 -2.42 6.58 -16.01
C THR A 52 -1.00 6.51 -15.47
N PRO A 53 0.02 6.30 -16.32
CA PRO A 53 1.42 6.36 -15.91
C PRO A 53 1.86 7.71 -15.34
N ASP A 54 1.13 8.80 -15.60
CA ASP A 54 1.50 10.14 -15.15
C ASP A 54 0.87 10.52 -13.80
N ASN A 55 -0.17 9.80 -13.37
CA ASN A 55 -0.95 10.17 -12.19
C ASN A 55 -1.03 9.10 -11.09
N TYR A 56 -0.46 7.91 -11.29
CA TYR A 56 -0.55 6.79 -10.35
C TYR A 56 -0.05 7.14 -8.93
N SER A 57 0.88 8.10 -8.81
CA SER A 57 1.42 8.57 -7.52
C SER A 57 0.34 9.20 -6.63
N VAL A 58 -0.67 9.85 -7.20
CA VAL A 58 -1.81 10.40 -6.46
C VAL A 58 -2.65 9.28 -5.85
N TYR A 59 -2.82 8.16 -6.59
CA TYR A 59 -3.54 7.00 -6.10
C TYR A 59 -2.84 6.34 -4.93
N PHE A 60 -1.50 6.27 -4.94
CA PHE A 60 -0.74 5.81 -3.77
C PHE A 60 -1.01 6.64 -2.53
N ARG A 61 -1.10 7.96 -2.65
CA ARG A 61 -1.42 8.86 -1.52
C ARG A 61 -2.81 8.57 -0.93
N LEU A 62 -3.80 8.36 -1.79
CA LEU A 62 -5.17 8.04 -1.37
C LEU A 62 -5.26 6.64 -0.73
N ILE A 63 -4.55 5.65 -1.29
CA ILE A 63 -4.44 4.31 -0.70
C ILE A 63 -3.73 4.37 0.65
N GLU A 64 -2.66 5.18 0.77
CA GLU A 64 -1.88 5.36 1.99
C GLU A 64 -2.74 5.90 3.15
N SER A 65 -3.79 6.67 2.87
CA SER A 65 -4.72 7.15 3.89
C SER A 65 -5.30 6.02 4.73
N GLY A 66 -5.37 4.79 4.20
CA GLY A 66 -5.93 3.62 4.86
C GLY A 66 -7.45 3.72 5.12
N ASN A 67 -8.08 4.84 4.76
CA ASN A 67 -9.49 5.08 5.00
C ASN A 67 -10.32 4.17 4.09
N ARG A 68 -11.14 3.31 4.69
CA ARG A 68 -11.92 2.31 3.95
C ARG A 68 -12.83 2.93 2.89
N TRP A 69 -13.41 4.09 3.15
CA TRP A 69 -14.37 4.73 2.24
C TRP A 69 -13.67 5.26 1.00
N VAL A 70 -12.47 5.81 1.17
CA VAL A 70 -11.59 6.26 0.07
C VAL A 70 -11.15 5.06 -0.76
N VAL A 71 -10.64 4.01 -0.13
CA VAL A 71 -10.18 2.80 -0.82
C VAL A 71 -11.33 2.10 -1.55
N ASP A 72 -12.51 2.02 -0.94
CA ASP A 72 -13.71 1.46 -1.56
C ASP A 72 -14.18 2.31 -2.76
N ALA A 73 -14.11 3.65 -2.66
CA ALA A 73 -14.42 4.54 -3.77
C ALA A 73 -13.43 4.39 -4.94
N LEU A 74 -12.14 4.20 -4.65
CA LEU A 74 -11.11 3.95 -5.65
C LEU A 74 -11.32 2.62 -6.39
N VAL A 75 -11.54 1.53 -5.65
CA VAL A 75 -11.64 0.18 -6.24
C VAL A 75 -13.02 -0.04 -6.88
N GLY A 76 -14.08 0.48 -6.26
CA GLY A 76 -15.47 0.21 -6.64
C GLY A 76 -15.77 -1.29 -6.62
N LYS A 77 -16.28 -1.80 -7.74
CA LYS A 77 -16.63 -3.23 -7.93
C LYS A 77 -15.51 -4.06 -8.57
N LYS A 78 -14.34 -3.45 -8.84
CA LYS A 78 -13.22 -4.13 -9.51
C LYS A 78 -12.45 -5.00 -8.52
N ASP A 79 -11.64 -5.90 -9.06
CA ASP A 79 -10.70 -6.70 -8.27
C ASP A 79 -9.55 -5.80 -7.76
N PRO A 80 -9.39 -5.60 -6.43
CA PRO A 80 -8.34 -4.75 -5.88
C PRO A 80 -6.93 -5.22 -6.23
N SER A 81 -6.72 -6.53 -6.41
CA SER A 81 -5.38 -7.06 -6.74
C SER A 81 -4.88 -6.64 -8.12
N LYS A 82 -5.80 -6.19 -8.99
CA LYS A 82 -5.51 -5.76 -10.36
C LYS A 82 -5.56 -4.24 -10.53
N PHE A 83 -5.61 -3.49 -9.43
CA PHE A 83 -5.82 -2.04 -9.45
C PHE A 83 -4.82 -1.30 -10.37
N PHE A 84 -3.52 -1.64 -10.27
CA PHE A 84 -2.46 -1.07 -11.10
C PHE A 84 -2.18 -1.87 -12.39
N GLY A 85 -3.03 -2.83 -12.77
CA GLY A 85 -2.74 -3.79 -13.84
C GLY A 85 -2.52 -3.20 -15.24
N ASN A 86 -2.90 -1.94 -15.46
CA ASN A 86 -2.70 -1.22 -16.73
C ASN A 86 -1.45 -0.31 -16.72
N ILE A 87 -0.72 -0.25 -15.60
CA ILE A 87 0.47 0.58 -15.44
C ILE A 87 1.69 -0.32 -15.43
N GLN A 88 2.69 0.01 -16.23
CA GLN A 88 3.97 -0.70 -16.20
C GLN A 88 4.65 -0.45 -14.85
N PRO A 89 4.94 -1.49 -14.05
CA PRO A 89 5.61 -1.31 -12.78
C PRO A 89 7.01 -0.72 -12.96
N ASN A 90 7.42 0.11 -12.00
CA ASN A 90 8.74 0.73 -11.97
C ASN A 90 9.27 0.79 -10.53
N ASN A 91 10.56 1.11 -10.38
CA ASN A 91 11.23 1.14 -9.09
C ASN A 91 10.54 2.05 -8.05
N TYR A 92 10.01 3.20 -8.48
CA TYR A 92 9.31 4.12 -7.59
C TYR A 92 8.02 3.48 -7.02
N MET A 93 7.25 2.76 -7.84
CA MET A 93 6.05 2.07 -7.37
C MET A 93 6.37 1.01 -6.32
N LEU A 94 7.43 0.20 -6.51
CA LEU A 94 7.85 -0.79 -5.51
C LEU A 94 8.37 -0.11 -4.25
N GLY A 95 9.13 0.98 -4.39
CA GLY A 95 9.60 1.79 -3.27
C GLY A 95 8.45 2.32 -2.41
N GLU A 96 7.38 2.83 -3.02
CA GLU A 96 6.18 3.27 -2.31
C GLU A 96 5.46 2.10 -1.62
N CYS A 97 5.34 0.94 -2.27
CA CYS A 97 4.79 -0.27 -1.65
C CYS A 97 5.53 -0.66 -0.37
N PHE A 98 6.86 -0.80 -0.42
CA PHE A 98 7.65 -1.20 0.74
C PHE A 98 7.73 -0.10 1.81
N ARG A 99 7.70 1.17 1.42
CA ARG A 99 7.57 2.30 2.36
C ARG A 99 6.27 2.20 3.16
N MET A 100 5.14 1.95 2.50
CA MET A 100 3.85 1.79 3.15
C MET A 100 3.82 0.53 4.03
N LEU A 101 4.27 -0.62 3.52
CA LEU A 101 4.34 -1.87 4.29
C LEU A 101 5.23 -1.72 5.53
N THR A 102 6.34 -0.98 5.45
CA THR A 102 7.20 -0.69 6.61
C THR A 102 6.47 0.14 7.65
N LYS A 103 5.76 1.20 7.22
CA LYS A 103 5.03 2.12 8.09
C LYS A 103 3.83 1.45 8.79
N TRP A 104 3.10 0.62 8.08
CA TRP A 104 1.85 0.04 8.58
C TRP A 104 2.09 -1.11 9.56
N LYS A 105 1.37 -1.11 10.68
CA LYS A 105 1.32 -2.28 11.56
C LYS A 105 0.39 -3.35 10.98
N SER A 106 0.58 -4.59 11.42
CA SER A 106 -0.34 -5.68 11.08
C SER A 106 -1.76 -5.33 11.57
N GLY A 107 -2.80 -5.57 10.78
CA GLY A 107 -4.20 -5.28 11.17
C GLY A 107 -4.62 -3.80 11.27
N GLU A 108 -3.70 -2.84 11.21
CA GLU A 108 -3.99 -1.39 11.33
C GLU A 108 -4.58 -0.77 10.06
N VAL A 109 -4.41 -1.44 8.91
CA VAL A 109 -4.84 -0.92 7.62
C VAL A 109 -5.98 -1.74 7.05
N TYR A 110 -6.91 -1.05 6.40
CA TYR A 110 -8.03 -1.69 5.72
C TYR A 110 -7.54 -2.77 4.74
N PRO A 111 -8.00 -4.05 4.86
CA PRO A 111 -7.44 -5.16 4.09
C PRO A 111 -7.44 -4.97 2.58
N LYS A 112 -8.43 -4.28 2.01
CA LYS A 112 -8.49 -4.00 0.56
C LYS A 112 -7.33 -3.13 0.09
N ALA A 113 -6.85 -2.21 0.93
CA ALA A 113 -5.68 -1.38 0.62
C ALA A 113 -4.43 -2.25 0.52
N LEU A 114 -4.25 -3.18 1.46
CA LEU A 114 -3.17 -4.16 1.41
C LEU A 114 -3.27 -5.02 0.14
N VAL A 115 -4.45 -5.54 -0.21
CA VAL A 115 -4.63 -6.36 -1.43
C VAL A 115 -4.21 -5.61 -2.70
N ILE A 116 -4.42 -4.28 -2.77
CA ILE A 116 -3.89 -3.46 -3.88
C ILE A 116 -2.35 -3.48 -3.90
N ILE A 117 -1.72 -3.25 -2.74
CA ILE A 117 -0.25 -3.25 -2.61
C ILE A 117 0.34 -4.61 -2.98
N TYR A 118 -0.18 -5.69 -2.38
CA TYR A 118 0.30 -7.04 -2.65
C TYR A 118 -0.03 -7.51 -4.07
N GLY A 119 -1.12 -7.04 -4.67
CA GLY A 119 -1.45 -7.34 -6.07
C GLY A 119 -0.41 -6.79 -7.03
N LEU A 120 0.02 -5.55 -6.81
CA LEU A 120 1.14 -4.95 -7.56
C LEU A 120 2.45 -5.70 -7.32
N LEU A 121 2.77 -6.04 -6.06
CA LEU A 121 3.98 -6.81 -5.77
C LEU A 121 3.94 -8.19 -6.43
N THR A 122 2.79 -8.86 -6.46
CA THR A 122 2.62 -10.15 -7.15
C THR A 122 2.89 -10.01 -8.64
N LEU A 123 2.41 -8.92 -9.27
CA LEU A 123 2.70 -8.65 -10.68
C LEU A 123 4.20 -8.45 -10.92
N CYS A 124 4.88 -7.71 -10.05
CA CYS A 124 6.31 -7.41 -10.19
C CYS A 124 7.22 -8.61 -9.97
N PHE A 125 6.89 -9.46 -8.99
CA PHE A 125 7.72 -10.61 -8.62
C PHE A 125 7.32 -11.90 -9.33
N LYS A 126 6.32 -11.88 -10.21
CA LYS A 126 5.96 -13.03 -11.07
C LYS A 126 7.17 -13.60 -11.83
N ASP A 127 8.08 -12.73 -12.25
CA ASP A 127 9.46 -13.11 -12.54
C ASP A 127 10.31 -12.57 -11.39
N PRO A 128 10.75 -13.42 -10.45
CA PRO A 128 11.39 -12.94 -9.24
C PRO A 128 12.77 -12.34 -9.51
N GLU A 129 13.48 -12.78 -10.55
CA GLU A 129 14.79 -12.24 -10.92
C GLU A 129 14.65 -10.82 -11.48
N GLU A 130 13.67 -10.60 -12.36
CA GLU A 130 13.35 -9.26 -12.86
C GLU A 130 12.79 -8.35 -11.76
N GLY A 131 11.92 -8.88 -10.90
CA GLY A 131 11.38 -8.15 -9.74
C GLY A 131 12.48 -7.69 -8.79
N TYR A 132 13.43 -8.57 -8.46
CA TYR A 132 14.58 -8.25 -7.62
C TYR A 132 15.54 -7.27 -8.30
N ARG A 133 15.74 -7.38 -9.62
CA ARG A 133 16.54 -6.41 -10.38
C ARG A 133 15.90 -5.02 -10.38
N LEU A 134 14.58 -4.96 -10.50
CA LEU A 134 13.82 -3.70 -10.46
C LEU A 134 13.85 -3.06 -9.08
N TYR A 135 13.75 -3.86 -8.01
CA TYR A 135 13.83 -3.42 -6.63
C TYR A 135 14.53 -4.48 -5.77
N PRO A 136 15.83 -4.29 -5.44
CA PRO A 136 16.59 -5.24 -4.62
C PRO A 136 16.02 -5.30 -3.20
N LEU A 137 15.39 -6.42 -2.88
CA LEU A 137 14.77 -6.64 -1.57
C LEU A 137 15.81 -6.88 -0.49
N THR A 138 15.45 -6.52 0.74
CA THR A 138 16.15 -6.93 1.95
C THR A 138 15.33 -7.92 2.78
N VAL A 139 15.98 -8.61 3.72
CA VAL A 139 15.29 -9.45 4.72
C VAL A 139 14.24 -8.65 5.49
N THR A 140 14.50 -7.37 5.76
CA THR A 140 13.56 -6.46 6.44
C THR A 140 12.30 -6.21 5.60
N ASP A 141 12.45 -6.05 4.28
CA ASP A 141 11.32 -5.89 3.37
C ASP A 141 10.45 -7.14 3.37
N VAL A 142 11.06 -8.33 3.33
CA VAL A 142 10.37 -9.62 3.40
C VAL A 142 9.64 -9.80 4.75
N ASN A 143 10.22 -9.34 5.87
CA ASN A 143 9.55 -9.34 7.17
C ASN A 143 8.34 -8.40 7.20
N ASN A 144 8.47 -7.18 6.64
CA ASN A 144 7.37 -6.23 6.52
C ASN A 144 6.29 -6.71 5.55
N LEU A 145 6.64 -7.55 4.57
CA LEU A 145 5.70 -8.23 3.71
C LEU A 145 4.95 -9.33 4.48
N GLY A 146 5.66 -10.16 5.22
CA GLY A 146 5.07 -11.30 5.94
C GLY A 146 4.22 -10.92 7.15
N LYS A 147 4.48 -9.78 7.81
CA LYS A 147 3.80 -9.41 9.07
C LYS A 147 2.28 -9.21 8.94
N HIS A 148 1.79 -8.97 7.71
CA HIS A 148 0.36 -8.77 7.46
C HIS A 148 -0.43 -10.08 7.31
N LEU A 149 0.24 -11.24 7.31
CA LEU A 149 -0.43 -12.54 7.39
C LEU A 149 -1.29 -12.64 8.65
N ASP A 150 -2.47 -13.22 8.52
CA ASP A 150 -3.42 -13.41 9.62
C ASP A 150 -3.67 -14.90 9.86
N LYS A 151 -3.05 -15.43 10.92
CA LYS A 151 -3.20 -16.83 11.37
C LYS A 151 -4.62 -17.17 11.87
N THR A 152 -5.48 -16.17 12.11
CA THR A 152 -6.89 -16.42 12.46
C THR A 152 -7.75 -16.71 11.23
N LYS A 153 -7.19 -16.50 10.03
CA LYS A 153 -7.81 -16.78 8.73
C LYS A 153 -7.04 -17.89 8.03
N ASP A 154 -7.71 -18.57 7.10
CA ASP A 154 -7.06 -19.59 6.29
C ASP A 154 -6.21 -18.97 5.17
N GLN A 155 -5.48 -19.82 4.44
CA GLN A 155 -4.64 -19.44 3.31
C GLN A 155 -5.42 -18.98 2.07
N MET A 156 -6.74 -19.21 2.03
CA MET A 156 -7.60 -18.87 0.89
C MET A 156 -8.27 -17.50 1.05
N GLU A 157 -8.25 -16.94 2.27
CA GLU A 157 -8.64 -15.55 2.53
C GLU A 157 -7.87 -14.60 1.59
N PRO A 158 -8.55 -13.62 0.96
CA PRO A 158 -7.95 -12.80 -0.10
C PRO A 158 -6.60 -12.17 0.25
N LEU A 159 -6.44 -11.55 1.42
CA LEU A 159 -5.18 -10.94 1.84
C LEU A 159 -4.11 -12.01 2.03
N ASN A 160 -4.38 -13.04 2.83
CA ASN A 160 -3.42 -14.13 3.08
C ASN A 160 -2.95 -14.77 1.78
N ARG A 161 -3.88 -15.07 0.88
CA ARG A 161 -3.56 -15.65 -0.43
C ARG A 161 -2.61 -14.76 -1.21
N THR A 162 -2.88 -13.45 -1.31
CA THR A 162 -2.03 -12.53 -2.07
C THR A 162 -0.65 -12.37 -1.40
N VAL A 163 -0.57 -12.27 -0.07
CA VAL A 163 0.73 -12.22 0.63
C VAL A 163 1.54 -13.49 0.40
N LEU A 164 0.93 -14.66 0.54
CA LEU A 164 1.58 -15.95 0.31
C LEU A 164 2.05 -16.11 -1.13
N SER A 165 1.30 -15.62 -2.11
CA SER A 165 1.72 -15.62 -3.52
C SER A 165 3.02 -14.82 -3.71
N VAL A 166 3.13 -13.62 -3.14
CA VAL A 166 4.38 -12.85 -3.26
C VAL A 166 5.56 -13.54 -2.56
N LEU A 167 5.34 -14.11 -1.38
CA LEU A 167 6.37 -14.87 -0.67
C LEU A 167 6.83 -16.11 -1.46
N ASP A 168 5.90 -16.79 -2.13
CA ASP A 168 6.20 -17.95 -2.98
C ASP A 168 7.09 -17.55 -4.16
N GLU A 169 6.74 -16.49 -4.88
CA GLU A 169 7.55 -15.96 -5.98
C GLU A 169 8.94 -15.49 -5.49
N ILE A 170 9.03 -14.76 -4.38
CA ILE A 170 10.34 -14.36 -3.83
C ILE A 170 11.17 -15.58 -3.43
N SER A 171 10.54 -16.64 -2.92
CA SER A 171 11.26 -17.86 -2.52
C SER A 171 11.87 -18.61 -3.70
N SER A 172 11.33 -18.48 -4.91
CA SER A 172 11.85 -19.10 -6.13
C SER A 172 13.05 -18.36 -6.74
N LEU A 173 13.55 -17.30 -6.09
CA LEU A 173 14.89 -16.75 -6.36
C LEU A 173 16.01 -17.79 -6.15
N ILE A 174 15.76 -18.82 -5.33
CA ILE A 174 16.65 -19.99 -5.20
C ILE A 174 15.95 -21.20 -5.79
N GLU A 175 16.48 -21.71 -6.91
CA GLU A 175 16.04 -22.97 -7.50
C GLU A 175 17.23 -23.90 -7.70
N PRO A 176 17.09 -25.22 -7.42
CA PRO A 176 18.18 -26.18 -7.60
C PRO A 176 18.76 -26.25 -9.02
N GLN A 177 17.97 -25.82 -10.01
CA GLN A 177 18.32 -25.89 -11.44
C GLN A 177 19.06 -24.65 -11.93
N LYS A 178 19.13 -23.57 -11.13
CA LYS A 178 19.78 -22.31 -11.48
C LYS A 178 21.12 -22.14 -10.76
N PRO A 179 22.06 -21.36 -11.32
CA PRO A 179 23.26 -20.96 -10.61
C PRO A 179 22.91 -20.34 -9.27
N MET A 180 23.68 -20.69 -8.24
CA MET A 180 23.46 -20.14 -6.91
C MET A 180 23.64 -18.62 -6.93
N PRO A 181 22.64 -17.84 -6.47
CA PRO A 181 22.72 -16.38 -6.50
C PRO A 181 23.62 -15.85 -5.36
N SER A 182 23.78 -14.53 -5.29
CA SER A 182 24.54 -13.89 -4.21
C SER A 182 23.96 -14.23 -2.83
N ARG A 183 24.76 -14.08 -1.77
CA ARG A 183 24.33 -14.39 -0.41
C ARG A 183 23.13 -13.55 0.02
N GLU A 184 23.07 -12.29 -0.40
CA GLU A 184 21.98 -11.37 -0.09
C GLU A 184 20.65 -11.84 -0.68
N ILE A 185 20.67 -12.29 -1.94
CA ILE A 185 19.49 -12.88 -2.61
C ILE A 185 19.09 -14.18 -1.89
N GLN A 186 20.08 -14.98 -1.46
CA GLN A 186 19.79 -16.21 -0.74
C GLN A 186 19.07 -15.93 0.59
N ASP A 187 19.56 -14.98 1.37
CA ASP A 187 18.98 -14.62 2.67
C ASP A 187 17.53 -14.13 2.51
N VAL A 188 17.23 -13.36 1.46
CA VAL A 188 15.88 -12.90 1.11
C VAL A 188 14.95 -14.07 0.78
N ALA A 189 15.38 -14.95 -0.13
CA ALA A 189 14.57 -16.07 -0.59
C ALA A 189 14.30 -17.09 0.53
N LEU A 190 15.33 -17.39 1.34
CA LEU A 190 15.22 -18.26 2.50
C LEU A 190 14.27 -17.68 3.54
N GLN A 191 14.33 -16.37 3.78
CA GLN A 191 13.40 -15.73 4.71
C GLN A 191 11.96 -15.77 4.20
N ALA A 192 11.72 -15.55 2.91
CA ALA A 192 10.39 -15.63 2.33
C ALA A 192 9.80 -17.05 2.48
N ASN A 193 10.60 -18.06 2.19
CA ASN A 193 10.21 -19.47 2.38
C ASN A 193 9.98 -19.80 3.86
N ASN A 194 10.82 -19.30 4.77
CA ASN A 194 10.68 -19.51 6.21
C ASN A 194 9.35 -18.95 6.73
N ILE A 195 9.02 -17.68 6.41
CA ILE A 195 7.74 -17.06 6.79
C ILE A 195 6.56 -17.87 6.26
N ARG A 196 6.59 -18.21 4.96
CA ARG A 196 5.55 -19.01 4.30
C ARG A 196 5.37 -20.36 4.99
N GLY A 197 6.46 -21.08 5.28
CA GLY A 197 6.44 -22.35 5.99
C GLY A 197 5.85 -22.22 7.40
N LYS A 198 6.27 -21.21 8.18
CA LYS A 198 5.69 -20.94 9.50
C LYS A 198 4.22 -20.57 9.45
N PHE A 199 3.74 -19.94 8.38
CA PHE A 199 2.33 -19.64 8.19
C PHE A 199 1.49 -20.88 7.88
N LEU A 200 1.95 -21.72 6.96
CA LEU A 200 1.21 -22.89 6.49
C LEU A 200 1.20 -24.05 7.51
N ASP A 201 2.22 -24.13 8.36
CA ASP A 201 2.28 -25.14 9.43
C ASP A 201 1.42 -24.71 10.64
N MET A 202 0.41 -25.53 10.94
CA MET A 202 -0.52 -25.31 12.06
C MET A 202 0.13 -25.46 13.44
N THR A 203 1.31 -26.08 13.52
CA THR A 203 2.08 -26.25 14.76
C THR A 203 3.03 -25.08 15.03
N LYS A 204 3.19 -24.17 14.07
CA LYS A 204 4.17 -23.09 14.10
C LYS A 204 3.53 -21.73 14.29
N ARG A 205 4.32 -20.81 14.83
CA ARG A 205 3.94 -19.40 15.02
C ARG A 205 4.74 -18.51 14.08
N LEU A 206 4.11 -17.42 13.62
CA LEU A 206 4.78 -16.44 12.76
C LEU A 206 5.97 -15.76 13.48
N ASN A 207 5.91 -15.64 14.81
CA ASN A 207 7.01 -15.06 15.57
C ASN A 207 8.28 -15.91 15.64
N GLU A 208 8.22 -17.17 15.17
CA GLU A 208 9.41 -17.99 14.93
C GLU A 208 10.19 -17.54 13.68
N ALA A 209 9.61 -16.72 12.81
CA ALA A 209 10.26 -16.19 11.60
C ALA A 209 10.36 -14.66 11.59
N ILE A 210 9.38 -13.96 12.15
CA ILE A 210 9.29 -12.49 12.16
C ILE A 210 9.43 -11.99 13.61
N PRO A 211 10.24 -10.97 13.90
CA PRO A 211 10.34 -10.39 15.24
C PRO A 211 8.98 -9.96 15.81
N ASP A 212 8.73 -10.24 17.11
CA ASP A 212 7.46 -9.93 17.79
C ASP A 212 7.04 -8.46 17.65
N ILE A 213 8.01 -7.53 17.67
CA ILE A 213 7.76 -6.08 17.51
C ILE A 213 7.08 -5.73 16.17
N LEU A 214 7.29 -6.52 15.12
CA LEU A 214 6.64 -6.32 13.82
C LEU A 214 5.26 -7.00 13.74
N LEU A 215 4.98 -7.93 14.64
CA LEU A 215 3.74 -8.70 14.69
C LEU A 215 2.69 -8.11 15.63
N GLU A 216 2.99 -6.99 16.29
CA GLU A 216 2.01 -6.21 17.03
C GLU A 216 0.85 -5.84 16.08
N ARG A 217 -0.36 -6.30 16.42
CA ARG A 217 -1.56 -6.05 15.62
C ARG A 217 -2.30 -4.82 16.12
N GLY A 218 -2.58 -3.90 15.20
CA GLY A 218 -3.56 -2.84 15.38
C GLY A 218 -4.97 -3.28 14.97
N ASP A 219 -5.86 -2.30 14.88
CA ASP A 219 -7.23 -2.45 14.45
C ASP A 219 -7.59 -1.29 13.52
N TYR A 220 -7.80 -1.59 12.23
CA TYR A 220 -8.13 -0.59 11.22
C TYR A 220 -9.49 0.08 11.48
N THR A 221 -10.37 -0.53 12.27
CA THR A 221 -11.68 0.05 12.62
C THR A 221 -11.57 1.09 13.74
N ALA A 222 -10.54 0.99 14.59
CA ALA A 222 -10.37 1.86 15.75
C ALA A 222 -10.08 3.32 15.37
N ASN A 223 -9.37 3.53 14.25
CA ASN A 223 -9.03 4.86 13.72
C ASN A 223 -9.88 5.23 12.49
N GLU A 224 -10.98 4.53 12.26
CA GLU A 224 -11.80 4.74 11.07
C GLU A 224 -12.56 6.08 11.15
N ILE A 225 -12.36 6.93 10.16
CA ILE A 225 -13.07 8.22 10.04
C ILE A 225 -14.12 8.09 8.94
N LYS A 226 -15.39 8.04 9.35
CA LYS A 226 -16.52 7.99 8.42
C LYS A 226 -16.73 9.37 7.76
N PRO A 227 -16.98 9.44 6.45
CA PRO A 227 -17.28 10.69 5.77
C PRO A 227 -18.60 11.29 6.26
N ASN A 228 -18.61 12.60 6.53
CA ASN A 228 -19.83 13.36 6.79
C ASN A 228 -20.30 14.01 5.49
N ILE A 229 -21.49 13.63 5.04
CA ILE A 229 -22.12 14.21 3.85
C ILE A 229 -22.92 15.43 4.34
N PRO A 230 -22.55 16.66 3.95
CA PRO A 230 -23.31 17.84 4.31
C PRO A 230 -24.75 17.68 3.82
N VAL A 231 -25.72 17.79 4.73
CA VAL A 231 -27.14 17.76 4.36
C VAL A 231 -27.45 19.10 3.68
N GLN A 232 -28.04 19.07 2.49
CA GLN A 232 -28.64 20.27 1.92
C GLN A 232 -29.86 20.63 2.77
N GLU A 233 -29.80 21.74 3.51
CA GLU A 233 -31.01 22.36 4.04
C GLU A 233 -31.81 22.86 2.84
N THR A 234 -32.87 22.12 2.51
CA THR A 234 -33.86 22.46 1.47
C THR A 234 -34.77 23.58 1.92
#